data_AF-A0A178MZE7-F1
#
_entry.id   AF-A0A178MZE7-F1
#
_cell.length_a   1.000
_cell.length_b   1.000
_cell.length_c   1.000
_cell.angle_alpha   90.00
_cell.angle_beta   90.00
_cell.angle_gamma   90.00
#
_symmetry.space_group_name_H-M   'P 1'
#
loop_
_entity.id
_entity.type
_entity.pdbx_description
1 polymer ?
#
loop_
_entity_poly.entity_id
_entity_poly.type
_entity_poly.pdbx_seq_one_letter_code
_entity_poly.pdbx_strand_id
1 'polypeptide(L)'
;MTTLILGVGNLLWADEGVGPRLIELLRQRGRTGDAELVDGGTQGLYLLPLLTSAEQVVLLDAVDLGRAPGDIVVLEGEGISSLGQGRPLSLHQSSLHDLLAAAALIGQTPARLGLIGIQIADTSTWGAGLTPNVEAALPKAAVMVEQWVG
;
A
#
# COMPACT_ATOMS: atom_id res chain seq x y z
N MET A 1 -2.13 18.71 1.12
CA MET A 1 -0.95 18.03 1.70
C MET A 1 0.04 17.76 0.59
N THR A 2 1.35 17.76 0.84
CA THR A 2 2.34 17.54 -0.24
C THR A 2 2.56 16.05 -0.49
N THR A 3 2.82 15.26 0.55
CA THR A 3 3.09 13.81 0.43
C THR A 3 2.28 13.02 1.43
N LEU A 4 1.55 12.01 0.94
CA LEU A 4 0.76 11.06 1.71
C LEU A 4 1.35 9.65 1.56
N ILE A 5 1.60 8.99 2.68
CA ILE A 5 1.94 7.56 2.77
C ILE A 5 0.72 6.85 3.33
N LEU A 6 0.07 6.03 2.52
CA LEU A 6 -1.20 5.40 2.84
C LEU A 6 -1.06 3.88 2.91
N GLY A 7 -1.14 3.33 4.12
CA GLY A 7 -1.18 1.88 4.34
C GLY A 7 -2.60 1.35 4.20
N VAL A 8 -2.78 0.34 3.35
CA VAL A 8 -4.06 -0.36 3.13
C VAL A 8 -3.88 -1.82 3.53
N GLY A 9 -4.92 -2.41 4.09
CA GLY A 9 -4.92 -3.82 4.48
C GLY A 9 -5.67 -4.11 5.77
N ASN A 10 -5.59 -5.37 6.22
CA ASN A 10 -6.32 -5.87 7.36
C ASN A 10 -5.40 -6.63 8.33
N LEU A 11 -5.14 -6.03 9.49
CA LEU A 11 -4.30 -6.60 10.55
C LEU A 11 -4.81 -7.94 11.11
N LEU A 12 -6.08 -8.30 10.88
CA LEU A 12 -6.67 -9.53 11.39
C LEU A 12 -6.35 -10.76 10.52
N TRP A 13 -5.78 -10.58 9.33
CA TRP A 13 -5.61 -11.65 8.33
C TRP A 13 -4.17 -11.78 7.85
N ALA A 14 -3.30 -12.38 8.66
CA ALA A 14 -1.92 -12.72 8.28
C ALA A 14 -1.23 -11.62 7.44
N ASP A 15 -0.80 -11.91 6.21
CA ASP A 15 -0.06 -10.98 5.35
C ASP A 15 -0.89 -9.79 4.83
N GLU A 16 -2.22 -9.79 4.97
CA GLU A 16 -3.05 -8.59 4.70
C GLU A 16 -2.66 -7.42 5.62
N GLY A 17 -1.95 -7.68 6.72
CA GLY A 17 -1.47 -6.65 7.64
C GLY A 17 -0.30 -5.80 7.11
N VAL A 18 0.26 -6.08 5.92
CA VAL A 18 1.48 -5.41 5.42
C VAL A 18 1.40 -3.89 5.46
N GLY A 19 0.35 -3.28 4.90
CA GLY A 19 0.21 -1.82 4.84
C GLY A 19 0.23 -1.16 6.22
N PRO A 20 -0.71 -1.52 7.12
CA PRO A 20 -0.71 -1.01 8.49
C PRO A 20 0.60 -1.25 9.26
N ARG A 21 1.25 -2.41 9.08
CA ARG A 21 2.54 -2.73 9.72
C ARG A 21 3.69 -1.88 9.20
N LEU A 22 3.71 -1.57 7.90
CA LEU A 22 4.69 -0.64 7.35
C LEU A 22 4.46 0.79 7.87
N ILE A 23 3.20 1.23 7.99
CA ILE A 23 2.88 2.54 8.59
C ILE A 23 3.39 2.60 10.04
N GLU A 24 3.14 1.56 10.83
CA GLU A 24 3.64 1.45 12.21
C GLU A 24 5.17 1.55 12.26
N LEU A 25 5.87 0.78 11.42
CA LEU A 25 7.33 0.78 11.35
C LEU A 25 7.90 2.13 10.90
N LEU A 26 7.29 2.79 9.91
CA LEU A 26 7.73 4.10 9.42
C LEU A 26 7.58 5.18 10.49
N ARG A 27 6.46 5.17 11.24
CA ARG A 27 6.25 6.06 12.39
C ARG A 27 7.33 5.88 13.46
N GLN A 28 7.71 4.63 13.75
CA GLN A 28 8.78 4.33 14.71
C GLN A 28 10.16 4.82 14.22
N ARG A 29 10.41 4.78 12.91
CA ARG A 29 11.70 5.18 12.33
C ARG A 29 11.85 6.69 12.20
N GLY A 30 10.76 7.43 11.92
CA GLY A 30 10.76 8.89 11.87
C GLY A 30 11.61 9.50 10.74
N ARG A 31 11.77 8.78 9.61
CA ARG A 31 12.66 9.16 8.48
C ARG A 31 11.92 9.64 7.23
N THR A 32 10.63 9.93 7.32
CA THR A 32 9.76 10.28 6.19
C THR A 32 9.54 11.79 6.00
N GLY A 33 10.32 12.62 6.71
CA GLY A 33 10.18 14.09 6.65
C GLY A 33 8.79 14.55 7.07
N ASP A 34 8.21 15.47 6.29
CA ASP A 34 6.87 16.05 6.52
C ASP A 34 5.73 15.23 5.89
N ALA A 35 6.01 14.01 5.40
CA ALA A 35 4.97 13.16 4.82
C ALA A 35 3.93 12.76 5.88
N GLU A 36 2.66 12.78 5.49
CA GLU A 36 1.58 12.30 6.35
C GLU A 36 1.49 10.77 6.26
N LEU A 37 1.51 10.09 7.41
CA LEU A 37 1.40 8.63 7.49
C LEU A 37 0.00 8.25 7.96
N VAL A 38 -0.78 7.66 7.07
CA VAL A 38 -2.16 7.23 7.34
C VAL A 38 -2.26 5.72 7.26
N ASP A 39 -2.83 5.13 8.31
CA ASP A 39 -3.36 3.76 8.23
C ASP A 39 -4.81 3.86 7.74
N GLY A 40 -5.02 3.53 6.47
CA GLY A 40 -6.32 3.56 5.80
C GLY A 40 -7.11 2.27 6.00
N GLY A 41 -6.52 1.23 6.59
CA GLY A 41 -7.13 -0.08 6.79
C GLY A 41 -7.85 -0.56 5.53
N THR A 42 -9.14 -0.84 5.66
CA THR A 42 -9.99 -1.38 4.59
C THR A 42 -11.05 -0.38 4.11
N GLN A 43 -10.78 0.93 4.21
CA GLN A 43 -11.79 1.98 4.03
C GLN A 43 -12.21 2.26 2.58
N GLY A 44 -11.48 1.77 1.57
CA GLY A 44 -11.86 1.90 0.16
C GLY A 44 -12.14 3.35 -0.26
N LEU A 45 -13.32 3.61 -0.83
CA LEU A 45 -13.73 4.95 -1.31
C LEU A 45 -13.75 6.05 -0.24
N TYR A 46 -13.84 5.71 1.05
CA TYR A 46 -13.76 6.72 2.12
C TYR A 46 -12.38 7.39 2.18
N LEU A 47 -11.35 6.81 1.56
CA LEU A 47 -10.01 7.38 1.45
C LEU A 47 -9.88 8.40 0.30
N LEU A 48 -10.91 8.57 -0.53
CA LEU A 48 -10.89 9.46 -1.69
C LEU A 48 -10.51 10.91 -1.33
N PRO A 49 -11.06 11.54 -0.27
CA PRO A 49 -10.68 12.90 0.08
C PRO A 49 -9.20 13.03 0.49
N LEU A 50 -8.64 12.01 1.14
CA LEU A 50 -7.22 12.00 1.49
C LEU A 50 -6.37 11.92 0.22
N LEU A 51 -6.68 10.96 -0.65
CA LEU A 51 -5.96 10.73 -1.90
C LEU A 51 -5.98 11.95 -2.81
N THR A 52 -7.13 12.63 -2.96
CA THR A 52 -7.28 13.79 -3.85
C THR A 52 -6.69 15.08 -3.27
N SER A 53 -6.46 15.13 -1.95
CA SER A 53 -5.89 16.30 -1.27
C SER A 53 -4.35 16.33 -1.26
N ALA A 54 -3.71 15.25 -1.71
CA ALA A 54 -2.27 15.07 -1.73
C ALA A 54 -1.69 15.29 -3.14
N GLU A 55 -0.54 15.95 -3.24
CA GLU A 55 0.19 16.08 -4.51
C GLU A 55 0.91 14.77 -4.88
N GLN A 56 1.44 14.08 -3.87
CA GLN A 56 2.13 12.81 -4.02
C GLN A 56 1.53 11.78 -3.07
N VAL A 57 1.30 10.56 -3.56
CA VAL A 57 0.77 9.45 -2.76
C VAL A 57 1.61 8.20 -3.00
N VAL A 58 2.07 7.57 -1.92
CA VAL A 58 2.60 6.20 -1.96
C VAL A 58 1.69 5.26 -1.16
N LEU A 59 1.19 4.26 -1.85
CA LEU A 59 0.35 3.20 -1.30
C LEU A 59 1.24 2.09 -0.76
N LEU A 60 0.90 1.56 0.41
CA LEU A 60 1.56 0.40 1.02
C LEU A 60 0.53 -0.72 1.17
N ASP A 61 0.76 -1.87 0.56
CA ASP A 61 -0.22 -2.96 0.52
C ASP A 61 0.44 -4.34 0.45
N ALA A 62 -0.33 -5.36 0.80
CA ALA A 62 -0.04 -6.74 0.48
C ALA A 62 -0.36 -7.00 -1.00
N VAL A 63 0.55 -7.64 -1.75
CA VAL A 63 0.34 -7.90 -3.18
C VAL A 63 0.43 -9.38 -3.50
N ASP A 64 -0.32 -9.82 -4.51
CA ASP A 64 -0.17 -11.14 -5.10
C ASP A 64 0.16 -11.06 -6.59
N LEU A 65 1.46 -11.11 -6.87
CA LEU A 65 2.02 -11.07 -8.20
C LEU A 65 2.67 -12.41 -8.58
N GLY A 66 2.42 -13.48 -7.81
CA GLY A 66 2.98 -14.82 -8.03
C GLY A 66 4.51 -14.85 -7.97
N ARG A 67 5.10 -13.94 -7.18
CA ARG A 67 6.53 -13.90 -6.87
C ARG A 67 6.85 -14.74 -5.63
N ALA A 68 8.10 -14.74 -5.16
CA ALA A 68 8.43 -15.40 -3.91
C ALA A 68 7.87 -14.59 -2.71
N PRO A 69 7.30 -15.23 -1.67
CA PRO A 69 6.83 -14.52 -0.49
C PRO A 69 7.92 -13.62 0.12
N GLY A 70 7.55 -12.38 0.47
CA GLY A 70 8.50 -11.36 0.94
C GLY A 70 9.18 -10.57 -0.18
N ASP A 71 9.00 -10.92 -1.45
CA ASP A 71 9.48 -10.08 -2.56
C ASP A 71 8.78 -8.71 -2.52
N ILE A 72 9.58 -7.66 -2.55
CA ILE A 72 9.10 -6.28 -2.53
C ILE A 72 8.92 -5.80 -3.97
N VAL A 73 7.79 -5.15 -4.24
CA VAL A 73 7.45 -4.60 -5.56
C VAL A 73 7.23 -3.11 -5.42
N VAL A 74 7.85 -2.35 -6.33
CA VAL A 74 7.66 -0.90 -6.45
C VAL A 74 7.07 -0.63 -7.82
N LEU A 75 5.92 0.04 -7.87
CA LEU A 75 5.24 0.45 -9.10
C LEU A 75 5.00 1.96 -9.07
N GLU A 76 5.11 2.60 -10.23
CA GLU A 76 4.80 4.02 -10.43
C GLU A 76 4.05 4.21 -11.76
N GLY A 77 3.22 5.25 -11.83
CA GLY A 77 2.51 5.64 -13.07
C GLY A 77 1.67 4.50 -13.66
N GLU A 78 1.83 4.24 -14.96
CA GLU A 78 1.10 3.19 -15.70
C GLU A 78 1.27 1.78 -15.09
N GLY A 79 2.35 1.53 -14.35
CA GLY A 79 2.54 0.27 -13.62
C GLY A 79 1.43 0.01 -12.60
N ILE A 80 0.86 1.07 -12.01
CA ILE A 80 -0.21 0.96 -11.02
C ILE A 80 -1.56 0.67 -11.69
N SER A 81 -1.85 1.33 -12.81
CA SER A 81 -3.06 1.10 -13.62
C SER A 81 -3.19 -0.34 -14.14
N SER A 82 -2.08 -1.08 -14.18
CA SER A 82 -2.05 -2.48 -14.61
C SER A 82 -2.38 -3.48 -13.49
N LEU A 83 -2.44 -3.05 -12.22
CA LEU A 83 -2.90 -3.89 -11.10
C LEU A 83 -4.36 -4.29 -11.32
N GLY A 84 -4.58 -5.58 -11.54
CA GLY A 84 -5.91 -6.16 -11.80
C GLY A 84 -6.16 -6.60 -13.24
N GLN A 85 -5.24 -6.31 -14.17
CA GLN A 85 -5.32 -6.87 -15.52
C GLN A 85 -4.81 -8.32 -15.52
N GLY A 86 -5.73 -9.29 -15.44
CA GLY A 86 -5.46 -10.71 -15.70
C GLY A 86 -5.25 -11.62 -14.48
N ARG A 87 -5.43 -11.14 -13.25
CA ARG A 87 -5.54 -11.97 -12.04
C ARG A 87 -6.69 -11.50 -11.14
N PRO A 88 -7.37 -12.40 -10.44
CA PRO A 88 -8.36 -12.01 -9.43
C PRO A 88 -7.66 -11.17 -8.36
N LEU A 89 -8.08 -9.92 -8.24
CA LEU A 89 -7.67 -9.03 -7.16
C LEU A 89 -8.25 -9.56 -5.84
N SER A 90 -7.52 -9.40 -4.74
CA SER A 90 -8.13 -9.54 -3.41
C SER A 90 -9.27 -8.51 -3.27
N LEU A 91 -10.23 -8.74 -2.36
CA LEU A 91 -11.34 -7.81 -2.14
C LEU A 91 -10.86 -6.40 -1.76
N HIS A 92 -9.69 -6.30 -1.11
CA HIS A 92 -9.06 -5.04 -0.74
C HIS A 92 -8.30 -4.38 -1.90
N GLN A 93 -7.72 -5.16 -2.80
CA GLN A 93 -7.15 -4.61 -4.04
C GLN A 93 -8.23 -4.10 -5.00
N SER A 94 -9.42 -4.71 -4.98
CA SER A 94 -10.60 -4.19 -5.71
C SER A 94 -11.03 -2.83 -5.18
N SER A 95 -11.02 -2.61 -3.86
CA SER A 95 -11.41 -1.32 -3.28
C SER A 95 -10.37 -0.23 -3.52
N LEU A 96 -9.08 -0.59 -3.61
CA LEU A 96 -8.02 0.32 -4.04
C LEU A 96 -8.17 0.70 -5.52
N HIS A 97 -8.48 -0.26 -6.39
CA HIS A 97 -8.76 0.02 -7.80
C HIS A 97 -9.96 0.97 -7.95
N ASP A 98 -11.05 0.73 -7.23
CA ASP A 98 -12.24 1.60 -7.24
C ASP A 98 -11.92 3.02 -6.74
N LEU A 99 -11.08 3.14 -5.72
CA LEU A 99 -10.59 4.42 -5.21
C LEU A 99 -9.82 5.20 -6.29
N LEU A 100 -8.88 4.55 -6.98
CA LEU A 100 -8.10 5.17 -8.04
C LEU A 100 -8.96 5.52 -9.26
N ALA A 101 -9.89 4.64 -9.63
CA ALA A 101 -10.85 4.88 -10.71
C ALA A 101 -11.78 6.07 -10.39
N ALA A 102 -12.25 6.19 -9.15
CA ALA A 102 -13.07 7.32 -8.72
C ALA A 102 -12.30 8.65 -8.78
N ALA A 103 -11.05 8.66 -8.33
CA ALA A 103 -10.16 9.82 -8.43
C ALA A 103 -9.94 10.26 -9.89
N ALA A 104 -9.71 9.30 -10.79
CA ALA A 104 -9.59 9.54 -12.22
C ALA A 104 -10.90 10.08 -12.83
N LEU A 105 -12.05 9.52 -12.45
CA LEU A 105 -13.36 9.92 -12.95
C LEU A 105 -13.70 11.38 -12.62
N ILE A 106 -13.29 11.88 -11.46
CA ILE A 106 -13.50 13.28 -11.06
C ILE A 106 -12.36 14.21 -11.47
N GLY A 107 -11.34 13.69 -12.18
CA GLY A 107 -10.19 14.45 -12.63
C GLY A 107 -9.26 14.93 -11.52
N GLN A 108 -9.23 14.23 -10.38
CA GLN A 108 -8.41 14.59 -9.21
C GLN A 108 -7.50 13.43 -8.82
N THR A 109 -6.44 13.21 -9.59
CA THR A 109 -5.39 12.24 -9.24
C THR A 109 -4.16 12.97 -8.70
N PRO A 110 -3.42 12.40 -7.75
CA PRO A 110 -2.15 12.96 -7.33
C PRO A 110 -1.19 13.06 -8.53
N ALA A 111 -0.33 14.08 -8.52
CA ALA A 111 0.66 14.30 -9.58
C ALA A 111 1.70 13.18 -9.63
N ARG A 112 1.98 12.55 -8.49
CA ARG A 112 2.85 11.38 -8.37
C ARG A 112 2.16 10.30 -7.54
N LEU A 113 2.00 9.12 -8.12
CA LEU A 113 1.41 7.95 -7.47
C LEU A 113 2.39 6.78 -7.50
N GLY A 114 2.62 6.17 -6.35
CA GLY A 114 3.47 5.00 -6.15
C GLY A 114 2.71 3.88 -5.41
N LEU A 115 3.12 2.63 -5.63
CA LEU A 115 2.79 1.49 -4.78
C LEU A 115 4.08 0.80 -4.35
N ILE A 116 4.23 0.57 -3.05
CA ILE A 116 5.25 -0.31 -2.48
C ILE A 116 4.53 -1.47 -1.81
N GLY A 117 4.56 -2.62 -2.47
CA GLY A 117 3.89 -3.84 -2.03
C GLY A 117 4.84 -4.94 -1.61
N ILE A 118 4.38 -5.85 -0.75
CA ILE A 118 5.12 -7.08 -0.38
C ILE A 118 4.31 -8.29 -0.81
N GLN A 119 4.96 -9.22 -1.52
CA GLN A 119 4.36 -10.48 -1.97
C GLN A 119 3.93 -11.34 -0.78
N ILE A 120 2.64 -11.68 -0.74
CA ILE A 120 2.04 -12.52 0.30
C ILE A 120 2.47 -13.99 0.22
N ALA A 121 2.42 -14.67 1.37
CA ALA A 121 2.42 -16.12 1.50
C ALA A 121 1.06 -16.66 1.99
N ASP A 122 0.41 -15.97 2.92
CA ASP A 122 -0.88 -16.36 3.49
C ASP A 122 -1.75 -15.14 3.85
N THR A 123 -3.01 -15.15 3.41
CA THR A 123 -4.03 -14.15 3.72
C THR A 123 -5.31 -14.77 4.29
N SER A 124 -5.29 -16.07 4.58
CA SER A 124 -6.45 -16.86 4.97
C SER A 124 -6.50 -17.18 6.46
N THR A 125 -5.40 -17.00 7.19
CA THR A 125 -5.33 -17.31 8.62
C THR A 125 -5.75 -16.12 9.47
N TRP A 126 -6.92 -16.22 10.11
CA TRP A 126 -7.41 -15.20 11.05
C TRP A 126 -6.60 -15.17 12.35
N GLY A 127 -6.29 -13.95 12.82
CA GLY A 127 -5.57 -13.71 14.08
C GLY A 127 -4.08 -14.05 14.05
N ALA A 128 -3.57 -14.55 12.93
CA ALA A 128 -2.14 -14.70 12.71
C ALA A 128 -1.48 -13.35 12.39
N GLY A 129 -0.24 -13.18 12.84
CA GLY A 129 0.62 -12.10 12.37
C GLY A 129 1.14 -12.36 10.94
N LEU A 130 1.99 -11.47 10.46
CA LEU A 130 2.66 -11.63 9.17
C LEU A 130 3.44 -12.96 9.14
N THR A 131 3.49 -13.60 7.98
CA THR A 131 4.33 -14.77 7.77
C THR A 131 5.82 -14.38 7.86
N PRO A 132 6.72 -15.29 8.25
CA PRO A 132 8.12 -14.93 8.53
C PRO A 132 8.85 -14.25 7.36
N ASN A 133 8.57 -14.66 6.12
CA ASN A 133 9.19 -14.07 4.94
C ASN A 133 8.71 -12.63 4.68
N VAL A 134 7.42 -12.38 4.90
CA VAL A 134 6.81 -11.05 4.74
C VAL A 134 7.24 -10.12 5.86
N GLU A 135 7.27 -10.60 7.10
CA GLU A 135 7.76 -9.83 8.26
C GLU A 135 9.23 -9.43 8.07
N ALA A 136 10.09 -10.36 7.62
CA ALA A 136 11.49 -10.09 7.35
C ALA A 136 11.73 -9.06 6.24
N ALA A 137 10.76 -8.86 5.34
CA ALA A 137 10.84 -7.88 4.27
C ALA A 137 10.51 -6.45 4.71
N LEU A 138 9.77 -6.26 5.82
CA LEU A 138 9.32 -4.94 6.27
C LEU A 138 10.46 -3.90 6.42
N PRO A 139 11.62 -4.20 7.03
CA PRO A 139 12.67 -3.19 7.19
C PRO A 139 13.23 -2.70 5.85
N LYS A 140 13.34 -3.60 4.86
CA LYS A 140 13.81 -3.25 3.52
C LYS A 140 12.75 -2.45 2.76
N ALA A 141 11.48 -2.82 2.87
CA ALA A 141 10.38 -2.06 2.28
C ALA A 141 10.27 -0.65 2.88
N ALA A 142 10.43 -0.49 4.19
CA ALA A 142 10.45 0.82 4.83
C ALA A 142 11.56 1.73 4.30
N VAL A 143 12.76 1.20 4.04
CA VAL A 143 13.85 1.96 3.40
C VAL A 143 13.47 2.38 1.97
N MET A 144 12.78 1.52 1.21
CA MET A 144 12.29 1.89 -0.12
C MET A 144 11.24 2.99 -0.07
N VAL A 145 10.36 3.00 0.95
CA VAL A 145 9.40 4.09 1.18
C VAL A 145 10.14 5.39 1.49
N GLU A 146 11.12 5.35 2.41
CA GLU A 146 11.96 6.50 2.75
C GLU A 146 12.66 7.09 1.52
N GLN A 147 13.17 6.24 0.62
CA GLN A 147 13.80 6.64 -0.64
C GLN A 147 12.81 7.17 -1.68
N TRP A 148 11.55 6.74 -1.63
CA TRP A 148 10.53 7.19 -2.56
C TRP A 148 10.06 8.61 -2.24
N VAL A 149 9.92 8.92 -0.94
CA VAL A 149 9.41 10.22 -0.44
C VAL A 149 10.48 11.30 -0.29
N GLY A 150 11.75 10.92 -0.15
CA GLY A 150 12.90 11.83 -0.03
C GLY A 150 13.54 12.15 -1.37
#